data_AF-A0A7X7WGZ1-F1
#
_entry.id   AF-A0A7X7WGZ1-F1
#
_cell.length_a   1.000
_cell.length_b   1.000
_cell.length_c   1.000
_cell.angle_alpha   90.00
_cell.angle_beta   90.00
_cell.angle_gamma   90.00
#
_symmetry.space_group_name_H-M   'P 1'
#
loop_
_entity.id
_entity.type
_entity.pdbx_description
1 polymer ?
#
loop_
_entity_poly.entity_id
_entity_poly.type
_entity_poly.pdbx_seq_one_letter_code
_entity_poly.pdbx_strand_id
1 'polypeptide(L)'
;MNQNDLNAKLTDFAKLWLAHDGLWFLAIEQKYGLEAAIEIDRMAWSGFAPIEAKRIMKRLNIAPDGGLEALAKAFPERMYALIN
;
A
#
# COMPACT_ATOMS: atom_id res chain seq x y z
N MET A 1 11.35 -10.45 21.00
CA MET A 1 11.71 -9.37 20.06
C MET A 1 11.22 -8.07 20.66
N ASN A 2 12.07 -7.05 20.80
CA ASN A 2 11.67 -5.78 21.42
C ASN A 2 10.89 -4.92 20.39
N GLN A 3 10.29 -3.80 20.83
CA GLN A 3 9.49 -2.94 19.96
C GLN A 3 10.31 -2.33 18.81
N ASN A 4 11.58 -1.99 19.05
CA ASN A 4 12.46 -1.41 18.04
C ASN A 4 12.79 -2.43 16.95
N ASP A 5 13.08 -3.68 17.34
CA ASP A 5 13.33 -4.77 16.41
C ASP A 5 12.08 -5.05 15.54
N LEU A 6 10.89 -5.01 16.14
CA LEU A 6 9.63 -5.19 15.42
C LEU A 6 9.40 -4.06 14.41
N ASN A 7 9.59 -2.81 14.83
CA ASN A 7 9.42 -1.66 13.94
C ASN A 7 10.40 -1.71 12.78
N ALA A 8 11.69 -1.98 13.05
CA ALA A 8 12.71 -2.12 12.01
C ALA A 8 12.34 -3.21 10.99
N LYS A 9 11.86 -4.36 11.47
CA LYS A 9 11.41 -5.46 10.62
C LYS A 9 10.19 -5.08 9.76
N LEU A 10 9.22 -4.37 10.33
CA LEU A 10 8.04 -3.92 9.59
C LEU A 10 8.41 -2.86 8.53
N THR A 11 9.31 -1.94 8.85
CA THR A 11 9.86 -0.98 7.87
C THR A 11 10.59 -1.69 6.73
N ASP A 12 11.40 -2.71 7.03
CA ASP A 12 12.10 -3.49 6.01
C ASP A 12 11.12 -4.24 5.10
N PHE A 13 10.07 -4.84 5.67
CA PHE A 13 9.00 -5.48 4.88
C PHE A 13 8.25 -4.49 3.99
N ALA A 14 7.97 -3.28 4.46
CA ALA A 14 7.34 -2.24 3.65
C ALA A 14 8.25 -1.84 2.46
N LYS A 15 9.56 -1.69 2.70
CA LYS A 15 10.55 -1.40 1.64
C LYS A 15 10.66 -2.52 0.62
N LEU A 16 10.70 -3.78 1.07
CA LEU A 16 10.74 -4.94 0.17
C LEU A 16 9.48 -5.04 -0.69
N TRP A 17 8.31 -4.76 -0.11
CA TRP A 17 7.07 -4.71 -0.86
C TRP A 17 7.11 -3.61 -1.95
N LEU A 18 7.54 -2.40 -1.60
CA LEU A 18 7.66 -1.29 -2.55
C LEU A 18 8.66 -1.62 -3.67
N ALA A 19 9.79 -2.23 -3.32
CA ALA A 19 10.78 -2.67 -4.31
C ALA A 19 10.19 -3.72 -5.26
N HIS A 20 9.43 -4.68 -4.73
CA HIS A 20 8.77 -5.69 -5.54
C HIS A 20 7.72 -5.08 -6.48
N ASP A 21 6.90 -4.14 -6.00
CA ASP A 21 5.91 -3.42 -6.82
C ASP A 21 6.58 -2.71 -8.02
N GLY A 22 7.66 -1.97 -7.76
CA GLY A 22 8.45 -1.33 -8.82
C GLY A 22 9.12 -2.31 -9.78
N LEU A 23 9.69 -3.41 -9.28
CA LEU A 23 10.28 -4.45 -10.14
C LEU A 23 9.23 -5.14 -11.03
N TRP A 24 8.04 -5.38 -10.50
CA TRP A 24 6.92 -5.92 -11.26
C TRP A 24 6.50 -4.95 -12.37
N PHE A 25 6.36 -3.65 -12.05
CA PHE A 25 6.05 -2.62 -13.05
C PHE A 25 7.09 -2.59 -14.18
N LEU A 26 8.38 -2.53 -13.83
CA LEU A 26 9.48 -2.52 -14.79
C LEU A 26 9.51 -3.78 -15.66
N ALA A 27 9.17 -4.95 -15.11
CA ALA A 27 9.10 -6.19 -15.88
C ALA A 27 7.97 -6.16 -16.93
N ILE A 28 6.83 -5.52 -16.61
CA ILE A 28 5.76 -5.31 -17.59
C ILE A 28 6.18 -4.28 -18.64
N GLU A 29 6.77 -3.16 -18.22
CA GLU A 29 7.28 -2.13 -19.13
C GLU A 29 8.29 -2.71 -20.12
N GLN A 30 9.26 -3.48 -19.64
CA GLN A 30 10.29 -4.11 -20.48
C GLN A 30 9.69 -5.03 -21.55
N LYS A 31 8.59 -5.72 -21.23
CA LYS A 31 7.99 -6.74 -22.10
C LYS A 31 6.90 -6.20 -23.02
N TYR A 32 6.17 -5.18 -22.58
CA TYR A 32 4.93 -4.73 -23.23
C TYR A 32 4.87 -3.22 -23.47
N GLY A 33 5.88 -2.45 -23.04
CA GLY A 33 5.91 -1.00 -23.15
C GLY A 33 5.26 -0.28 -21.95
N LEU A 34 5.50 1.02 -21.87
CA LEU A 34 5.10 1.86 -20.74
C LEU A 34 3.58 1.98 -20.61
N GLU A 35 2.87 2.12 -21.73
CA GLU A 35 1.41 2.26 -21.73
C GLU A 35 0.73 1.04 -21.10
N ALA A 36 1.19 -0.16 -21.46
CA ALA A 36 0.69 -1.40 -20.88
C ALA A 36 1.03 -1.52 -19.39
N ALA A 37 2.23 -1.09 -18.98
CA ALA A 37 2.63 -1.07 -17.57
C ALA A 37 1.71 -0.16 -16.74
N ILE A 38 1.43 1.05 -17.22
CA ILE A 38 0.52 2.01 -16.56
C ILE A 38 -0.91 1.46 -16.48
N GLU A 39 -1.41 0.83 -17.54
CA GLU A 39 -2.75 0.24 -17.55
C GLU A 39 -2.88 -0.88 -16.51
N ILE A 40 -1.94 -1.82 -16.50
CA ILE A 40 -1.97 -2.96 -15.60
C ILE A 40 -1.71 -2.50 -14.15
N ASP A 41 -0.84 -1.53 -13.94
CA ASP A 41 -0.63 -0.91 -12.63
C ASP A 41 -1.92 -0.27 -12.09
N ARG A 42 -2.62 0.52 -12.91
CA ARG A 42 -3.92 1.08 -12.55
C ARG A 42 -4.92 -0.02 -12.18
N MET A 43 -4.96 -1.12 -12.93
CA MET A 43 -5.82 -2.27 -12.62
C MET A 43 -5.46 -2.89 -11.26
N ALA A 44 -4.19 -3.14 -11.01
CA ALA A 44 -3.70 -3.68 -9.74
C ALA A 44 -4.07 -2.77 -8.55
N TRP A 45 -3.78 -1.47 -8.64
CA TRP A 45 -4.11 -0.50 -7.61
C TRP A 45 -5.62 -0.32 -7.38
N SER A 46 -6.42 -0.39 -8.45
CA SER A 46 -7.89 -0.31 -8.33
C SER A 46 -8.48 -1.46 -7.52
N GLY A 47 -7.85 -2.64 -7.56
CA GLY A 47 -8.20 -3.79 -6.73
C GLY A 47 -7.61 -3.69 -5.31
N PHE A 48 -6.35 -3.28 -5.20
CA PHE A 48 -5.63 -3.24 -3.93
C PHE A 48 -6.15 -2.16 -2.97
N ALA A 49 -6.32 -0.91 -3.43
CA ALA A 49 -6.62 0.22 -2.56
C ALA A 49 -7.92 0.03 -1.75
N PRO A 50 -9.04 -0.48 -2.33
CA PRO A 50 -10.24 -0.78 -1.55
C PRO A 50 -10.04 -1.89 -0.52
N ILE A 51 -9.20 -2.89 -0.81
CA ILE A 51 -8.90 -3.99 0.12
C ILE A 51 -8.15 -3.44 1.32
N GLU A 52 -7.11 -2.65 1.08
CA GLU A 52 -6.32 -2.00 2.13
C GLU A 52 -7.21 -1.11 3.01
N ALA A 53 -7.97 -0.21 2.40
CA ALA A 53 -8.86 0.71 3.12
C ALA A 53 -9.86 -0.05 4.02
N LYS A 54 -10.52 -1.09 3.49
CA LYS A 54 -11.44 -1.93 4.28
C LYS A 54 -10.75 -2.61 5.46
N ARG A 55 -9.53 -3.10 5.27
CA ARG A 55 -8.75 -3.73 6.35
C ARG A 55 -8.36 -2.73 7.42
N ILE A 56 -7.92 -1.52 7.04
CA ILE A 56 -7.59 -0.44 7.98
C ILE A 56 -8.83 -0.02 8.77
N MET A 57 -9.93 0.28 8.07
CA MET A 57 -11.19 0.68 8.71
C MET A 57 -11.67 -0.37 9.72
N LYS A 58 -11.59 -1.65 9.35
CA LYS A 58 -11.94 -2.75 10.26
C LYS A 58 -11.03 -2.81 11.50
N ARG A 59 -9.70 -2.66 11.34
CA ARG A 59 -8.77 -2.66 12.50
C ARG A 59 -9.01 -1.49 13.45
N LEU A 60 -9.39 -0.33 12.91
CA LEU A 60 -9.58 0.90 13.67
C LEU A 60 -11.05 1.16 14.08
N ASN A 61 -11.98 0.27 13.75
CA ASN A 61 -13.42 0.45 13.94
C ASN A 61 -13.96 1.75 13.31
N ILE A 62 -13.47 2.12 12.14
CA ILE A 62 -13.95 3.30 11.38
C ILE A 62 -15.20 2.91 10.58
N ALA A 63 -16.30 3.62 10.80
CA ALA A 63 -17.52 3.47 10.01
C ALA A 63 -17.37 4.10 8.61
N PRO A 64 -18.16 3.64 7.61
CA PRO A 64 -18.30 4.34 6.33
C PRO A 64 -18.71 5.81 6.50
N ASP A 65 -18.48 6.62 5.46
CA ASP A 65 -18.91 8.02 5.37
C ASP A 65 -18.35 8.99 6.44
N GLY A 66 -17.28 8.62 7.14
CA GLY A 66 -16.63 9.46 8.16
C GLY A 66 -15.80 10.65 7.65
N GLY A 67 -15.85 10.95 6.34
CA GLY A 67 -15.23 12.14 5.73
C GLY A 67 -13.72 12.28 5.95
N LEU A 68 -13.25 13.54 6.01
CA LEU A 68 -11.83 13.87 6.18
C LEU A 68 -11.25 13.41 7.51
N GLU A 69 -12.05 13.35 8.58
CA GLU A 69 -11.61 12.88 9.89
C GLU A 69 -11.29 11.38 9.89
N ALA A 70 -12.14 10.58 9.25
CA ALA A 70 -11.86 9.15 9.04
C ALA A 70 -10.63 8.94 8.16
N LEU A 71 -10.48 9.74 7.10
CA LEU A 71 -9.31 9.69 6.23
C LEU A 71 -8.03 9.99 7.02
N ALA A 72 -7.99 11.06 7.82
CA ALA A 72 -6.83 11.44 8.62
C ALA A 72 -6.40 10.34 9.61
N LYS A 73 -7.36 9.57 10.14
CA LYS A 73 -7.08 8.41 11.02
C LYS A 73 -6.58 7.19 10.25
N ALA A 74 -7.09 6.95 9.04
CA ALA A 74 -6.75 5.77 8.25
C ALA A 74 -5.44 5.96 7.44
N PHE A 75 -5.10 7.18 7.06
CA PHE A 75 -3.97 7.46 6.18
C PHE A 75 -2.59 7.04 6.75
N PRO A 76 -2.31 7.18 8.06
CA PRO A 76 -1.07 6.70 8.67
C PRO A 76 -0.99 5.17 8.82
N GLU A 77 -2.03 4.43 8.43
CA GLU A 77 -2.11 2.97 8.59
C GLU A 77 -1.92 2.19 7.27
N ARG A 78 -1.69 2.93 6.18
CA ARG A 78 -1.44 2.38 4.84
C ARG A 78 -0.10 1.63 4.81
N MET A 79 0.07 0.74 3.85
CA MET A 79 1.22 -0.15 3.72
C MET A 79 2.57 0.60 3.66
N TYR A 80 2.59 1.77 3.04
CA TYR A 80 3.78 2.63 2.91
C TYR A 80 3.95 3.64 4.06
N ALA A 81 3.12 3.60 5.12
CA ALA A 81 3.23 4.54 6.25
C ALA A 81 4.51 4.39 7.08
N LEU A 82 5.23 3.28 6.94
CA LEU A 82 6.54 3.08 7.56
C LEU A 82 7.71 3.49 6.66
N ILE A 83 7.42 3.94 5.44
CA ILE A 83 8.40 4.41 4.46
C ILE A 83 8.41 5.95 4.44
N ASN A 84 7.23 6.56 4.55
CA ASN A 84 7.01 8.01 4.43
C ASN A 84 6.19 8.56 5.60
#